data_AF-C9SRH8-F1
#
_entry.id   AF-C9SRH8-F1
#
_cell.length_a   1.000
_cell.length_b   1.000
_cell.length_c   1.000
_cell.angle_alpha   90.00
_cell.angle_beta   90.00
_cell.angle_gamma   90.00
#
_symmetry.space_group_name_H-M   'P 1'
#
loop_
_entity.id
_entity.type
_entity.pdbx_description
1 polymer ?
#
loop_
_entity_poly.entity_id
_entity_poly.type
_entity_poly.pdbx_seq_one_letter_code
_entity_poly.pdbx_strand_id
1 'polypeptide(L)'
;MVLGPFSPSAILTRLWTRHQRHEEARSLRMRERMGSTKFFGSQVGGQTVINYAYTDLPSRLMTWDIYYFFYYAWALPWIILPLTPSDSGHLDELAVTPQNIFCVALHLILFILQLVFVLSLPAALFFPIWMAVACWGAFLVFNWAFCLLLNGPDIEYHSDETFAEARPEHAHEQWVFLNGVAVG
;
A
#
# COMPACT_ATOMS: atom_id res chain seq x y z
N MET A 1 -2.66 -4.78 -78.10
CA MET A 1 -3.40 -3.62 -77.56
C MET A 1 -2.72 -3.21 -76.26
N VAL A 2 -1.89 -2.16 -76.31
CA VAL A 2 -1.06 -1.73 -75.17
C VAL A 2 -1.96 -0.98 -74.20
N LEU A 3 -2.25 -1.56 -73.03
CA LEU A 3 -3.01 -0.90 -71.98
C LEU A 3 -2.18 0.28 -71.45
N GLY A 4 -2.62 1.50 -71.78
CA GLY A 4 -1.97 2.73 -71.33
C GLY A 4 -2.01 2.89 -69.80
N PRO A 5 -1.13 3.75 -69.25
CA PRO A 5 -0.93 3.92 -67.80
C PRO A 5 -2.16 4.42 -67.01
N PHE A 6 -3.27 4.70 -67.70
CA PHE A 6 -4.53 5.21 -67.15
C PHE A 6 -5.71 4.23 -67.28
N SER A 7 -5.45 2.95 -67.61
CA SER A 7 -6.48 1.90 -67.54
C SER A 7 -7.01 1.74 -66.11
N PRO A 8 -8.33 1.55 -65.89
CA PRO A 8 -8.90 1.32 -64.56
C PRO A 8 -8.22 0.18 -63.79
N SER A 9 -7.82 -0.88 -64.50
CA SER A 9 -7.05 -1.99 -63.92
C SER A 9 -5.68 -1.55 -63.41
N ALA A 10 -4.97 -0.72 -64.17
CA ALA A 10 -3.64 -0.21 -63.80
C ALA A 10 -3.71 0.74 -62.59
N ILE A 11 -4.79 1.52 -62.47
CA ILE A 11 -5.03 2.40 -61.33
C ILE A 11 -5.31 1.58 -60.06
N LEU A 12 -6.16 0.55 -60.16
CA LEU A 12 -6.45 -0.35 -59.04
C LEU A 12 -5.19 -1.09 -58.56
N THR A 13 -4.36 -1.59 -59.46
CA THR A 13 -3.09 -2.23 -59.08
C THR A 13 -2.14 -1.25 -58.38
N ARG A 14 -2.09 0.01 -58.81
CA ARG A 14 -1.26 1.05 -58.15
C ARG A 14 -1.78 1.42 -56.76
N LEU A 15 -3.10 1.49 -56.58
CA LEU A 15 -3.71 1.76 -55.27
C LEU A 15 -3.50 0.57 -54.32
N TRP A 16 -3.67 -0.65 -54.80
CA TRP A 16 -3.47 -1.86 -54.00
C TRP A 16 -2.02 -2.03 -53.55
N THR A 17 -1.06 -1.85 -54.48
CA THR A 17 0.38 -1.87 -54.14
C THR A 17 0.82 -0.72 -53.23
N ARG A 18 0.15 0.43 -53.29
CA ARG A 18 0.38 1.54 -52.34
C ARG A 18 -0.15 1.19 -50.94
N HIS A 19 -1.32 0.58 -50.86
CA HIS A 19 -1.91 0.13 -49.59
C HIS A 19 -1.02 -0.91 -48.92
N GLN A 20 -0.57 -1.93 -49.66
CA GLN A 20 0.33 -2.97 -49.14
C GLN A 20 1.64 -2.39 -48.61
N ARG A 21 2.27 -1.47 -49.34
CA ARG A 21 3.49 -0.79 -48.86
C ARG A 21 3.26 0.02 -47.59
N HIS A 22 2.07 0.62 -47.45
CA HIS A 22 1.71 1.37 -46.26
C HIS A 22 1.50 0.46 -45.04
N GLU A 23 0.86 -0.69 -45.24
CA GLU A 23 0.68 -1.74 -44.23
C GLU A 23 2.02 -2.31 -43.78
N GLU A 24 2.90 -2.65 -44.73
CA GLU A 24 4.24 -3.17 -44.46
C GLU A 24 5.09 -2.15 -43.69
N ALA A 25 5.12 -0.89 -44.13
CA ALA A 25 5.84 0.17 -43.42
C ALA A 25 5.30 0.40 -42.00
N ARG A 26 3.98 0.28 -41.80
CA ARG A 26 3.35 0.39 -40.48
C ARG A 26 3.73 -0.79 -39.58
N SER A 27 3.75 -2.01 -40.13
CA SER A 27 4.16 -3.22 -39.41
C SER A 27 5.64 -3.19 -38.99
N LEU A 28 6.51 -2.67 -39.85
CA LEU A 28 7.94 -2.50 -39.58
C LEU A 28 8.16 -1.48 -38.46
N ARG A 29 7.52 -0.31 -38.53
CA ARG A 29 7.60 0.71 -37.46
C ARG A 29 7.04 0.20 -36.13
N MET A 30 5.98 -0.62 -36.16
CA MET A 30 5.46 -1.25 -34.94
C MET A 30 6.45 -2.25 -34.34
N ARG A 31 7.08 -3.09 -35.16
CA ARG A 31 8.14 -4.02 -34.71
C ARG A 31 9.34 -3.28 -34.13
N GLU A 32 9.75 -2.18 -34.76
CA GLU A 32 10.87 -1.34 -34.30
C GLU A 32 10.54 -0.66 -32.96
N ARG A 33 9.32 -0.12 -32.79
CA ARG A 33 8.85 0.40 -31.49
C ARG A 33 8.77 -0.67 -30.41
N MET A 34 8.23 -1.85 -30.72
CA MET A 34 8.13 -2.95 -29.76
C MET A 34 9.52 -3.48 -29.36
N GLY A 35 10.48 -3.54 -30.30
CA GLY A 35 11.86 -3.95 -30.02
C GLY A 35 12.64 -2.97 -29.13
N SER A 36 12.22 -1.71 -29.06
CA SER A 36 12.79 -0.67 -28.20
C SER A 36 12.16 -0.61 -26.79
N THR A 37 11.11 -1.39 -26.52
CA THR A 37 10.41 -1.30 -25.23
C THR A 37 11.14 -2.15 -24.21
N LYS A 38 12.02 -1.51 -23.41
CA LYS A 38 12.73 -2.18 -22.32
C LYS A 38 11.80 -2.29 -21.12
N PHE A 39 11.15 -3.44 -20.97
CA PHE A 39 10.35 -3.72 -19.77
C PHE A 39 11.27 -3.92 -18.57
N PHE A 40 10.99 -3.19 -17.49
CA PHE A 40 11.64 -3.45 -16.21
C PHE A 40 11.09 -4.75 -15.61
N GLY A 41 11.88 -5.46 -14.80
CA GLY A 41 11.50 -6.77 -14.26
C GLY A 41 10.17 -6.78 -13.50
N SER A 42 9.73 -5.64 -12.96
CA SER A 42 8.42 -5.47 -12.32
C SER A 42 7.24 -5.39 -13.31
N GLN A 43 7.49 -5.10 -14.58
CA GLN A 43 6.48 -4.98 -15.65
C GLN A 43 6.38 -6.24 -16.51
N VAL A 44 7.44 -7.06 -16.52
CA VAL A 44 7.37 -8.43 -17.06
C VAL A 44 6.74 -9.28 -15.98
N GLY A 45 5.41 -9.30 -15.94
CA GLY A 45 4.66 -10.21 -15.08
C GLY A 45 5.07 -11.65 -15.37
N GLY A 46 6.04 -12.15 -14.60
CA GLY A 46 6.37 -13.57 -14.59
C GLY A 46 5.12 -14.35 -14.18
N GLN A 47 5.08 -15.65 -14.49
CA GLN A 47 4.15 -16.53 -13.80
C GLN A 47 4.49 -16.43 -12.31
N THR A 48 3.71 -15.66 -11.57
CA THR A 48 3.74 -15.71 -10.13
C THR A 48 3.32 -17.12 -9.79
N VAL A 49 4.31 -17.99 -9.58
CA VAL A 49 4.09 -19.24 -8.89
C VAL A 49 3.80 -18.80 -7.46
N ILE A 50 2.53 -18.44 -7.22
CA ILE A 50 2.00 -18.24 -5.89
C ILE A 50 2.10 -19.63 -5.29
N ASN A 51 3.21 -19.89 -4.58
CA ASN A 51 3.40 -21.16 -3.92
C ASN A 51 2.48 -21.15 -2.70
N TYR A 52 1.24 -21.54 -2.95
CA TYR A 52 0.16 -21.67 -1.99
C TYR A 52 0.65 -22.40 -0.71
N ALA A 53 1.60 -23.34 -0.79
CA ALA A 53 2.11 -24.07 0.38
C ALA A 53 2.78 -23.22 1.50
N TYR A 54 3.23 -21.98 1.23
CA TYR A 54 3.76 -21.09 2.29
C TYR A 54 2.72 -20.11 2.86
N THR A 55 1.58 -19.88 2.19
CA THR A 55 0.49 -18.99 2.64
C THR A 55 -0.83 -19.70 2.95
N ASP A 56 -0.98 -20.98 2.62
CA ASP A 56 -2.26 -21.71 2.68
C ASP A 56 -2.70 -22.16 4.07
N LEU A 57 -1.82 -22.11 5.06
CA LEU A 57 -2.11 -22.59 6.41
C LEU A 57 -2.16 -21.39 7.37
N PRO A 58 -3.35 -20.81 7.62
CA PRO A 58 -3.52 -19.68 8.53
C PRO A 58 -2.94 -19.95 9.93
N SER A 59 -3.08 -21.18 10.43
CA SER A 59 -2.52 -21.57 11.73
C SER A 59 -0.99 -21.55 11.75
N ARG A 60 -0.35 -21.91 10.63
CA ARG A 60 1.10 -21.88 10.50
C ARG A 60 1.62 -20.45 10.43
N LEU A 61 0.94 -19.56 9.70
CA LEU A 61 1.23 -18.13 9.68
C LEU A 61 1.13 -17.53 11.09
N MET A 62 0.00 -17.76 11.78
CA MET A 62 -0.20 -17.31 13.15
C MET A 62 0.89 -17.82 14.11
N THR A 63 1.31 -19.09 13.97
CA THR A 63 2.36 -19.66 14.81
C THR A 63 3.71 -19.00 14.57
N TRP A 64 4.06 -18.73 13.30
CA TRP A 64 5.28 -17.99 12.96
C TRP A 64 5.24 -16.55 13.46
N ASP A 65 4.09 -15.87 13.35
CA ASP A 65 3.92 -14.51 13.88
C ASP A 65 4.15 -14.47 15.40
N ILE A 66 3.55 -15.41 16.14
CA ILE A 66 3.76 -15.55 17.60
C ILE A 66 5.22 -15.87 17.91
N TYR A 67 5.81 -16.83 17.20
CA TYR A 67 7.22 -17.23 17.41
C TYR A 67 8.17 -16.05 17.19
N TYR A 68 8.03 -15.35 16.07
CA TYR A 68 8.90 -14.23 15.73
C TYR A 68 8.67 -13.02 16.64
N PHE A 69 7.44 -12.78 17.10
CA PHE A 69 7.17 -11.75 18.11
C PHE A 69 8.03 -11.96 19.36
N PHE A 70 8.02 -13.17 19.93
CA PHE A 70 8.83 -13.44 21.13
C PHE A 70 10.34 -13.52 20.82
N TYR A 71 10.71 -14.07 19.66
CA TYR A 71 12.11 -14.15 19.24
C TYR A 71 12.74 -12.76 19.05
N TYR A 72 11.99 -11.80 18.50
CA TYR A 72 12.43 -10.42 18.29
C TYR A 72 11.90 -9.45 19.35
N ALA A 73 11.30 -9.92 20.44
CA ALA A 73 10.78 -9.05 21.51
C ALA A 73 11.88 -8.17 22.14
N TRP A 74 13.11 -8.67 22.18
CA TRP A 74 14.28 -7.90 22.63
C TRP A 74 14.57 -6.68 21.75
N ALA A 75 14.06 -6.66 20.51
CA ALA A 75 14.24 -5.57 19.58
C ALA A 75 13.19 -4.45 19.74
N LEU A 76 12.11 -4.68 20.49
CA LEU A 76 11.03 -3.70 20.70
C LEU A 76 11.52 -2.35 21.22
N PRO A 77 12.49 -2.26 22.15
CA PRO A 77 13.02 -0.96 22.59
C PRO A 77 13.63 -0.12 21.46
N TRP A 78 14.16 -0.75 20.41
CA TRP A 78 14.73 -0.07 19.24
C TRP A 78 13.67 0.50 18.29
N ILE A 79 12.38 0.22 18.50
CA ILE A 79 11.30 0.92 17.79
C ILE A 79 11.21 2.38 18.28
N ILE A 80 11.58 2.63 19.54
CA ILE A 80 11.48 3.94 20.19
C ILE A 80 12.84 4.64 20.24
N LEU A 81 13.94 3.89 20.08
CA LEU A 81 15.31 4.38 20.26
C LEU A 81 16.17 4.20 19.00
N PRO A 82 17.06 5.16 18.68
CA PRO A 82 17.30 6.39 19.43
C PRO A 82 16.29 7.50 19.07
N LEU A 83 15.85 8.28 20.06
CA LEU A 83 14.97 9.44 19.84
C LEU A 83 15.69 10.60 19.12
N THR A 84 17.02 10.55 19.05
CA THR A 84 17.85 11.57 18.41
C THR A 84 19.05 10.93 17.69
N PRO A 85 19.52 11.48 16.56
CA PRO A 85 18.98 12.66 15.87
C PRO A 85 17.64 12.37 15.17
N SER A 86 16.73 13.35 15.19
CA SER A 86 15.50 13.31 14.38
C SER A 86 15.79 14.00 13.04
N ASP A 87 16.10 13.22 12.00
CA ASP A 87 16.60 13.75 10.73
C ASP A 87 15.56 14.62 10.02
N SER A 88 14.26 14.33 10.17
CA SER A 88 13.15 15.15 9.65
C SER A 88 12.58 16.12 10.70
N GLY A 89 13.23 16.25 11.85
CA GLY A 89 12.96 17.27 12.85
C GLY A 89 11.59 17.11 13.52
N HIS A 90 10.65 17.99 13.18
CA HIS A 90 9.28 17.99 13.72
C HIS A 90 8.32 17.09 12.93
N LEU A 91 8.75 16.59 11.77
CA LEU A 91 7.99 15.68 10.91
C LEU A 91 8.20 14.21 11.29
N ASP A 92 9.21 13.89 12.11
CA ASP A 92 9.40 12.54 12.64
C ASP A 92 8.22 12.14 13.54
N GLU A 93 7.76 10.89 13.43
CA GLU A 93 6.68 10.36 14.27
C GLU A 93 6.97 10.42 15.78
N LEU A 94 8.25 10.29 16.16
CA LEU A 94 8.69 10.38 17.56
C LEU A 94 9.26 11.77 17.92
N ALA A 95 9.10 12.77 17.06
CA ALA A 95 9.49 14.14 17.39
C ALA A 95 8.75 14.62 18.65
N VAL A 96 9.46 15.37 19.49
CA VAL A 96 8.89 15.91 20.74
C VAL A 96 8.02 17.14 20.43
N THR A 97 6.85 16.89 19.84
CA THR A 97 5.79 17.88 19.61
C THR A 97 4.58 17.59 20.49
N PRO A 98 3.77 18.58 20.89
CA PRO A 98 2.58 18.34 21.71
C PRO A 98 1.60 17.33 21.09
N GLN A 99 1.46 17.37 19.76
CA GLN A 99 0.60 16.47 18.99
C GLN A 99 1.13 15.04 19.01
N ASN A 100 2.44 14.84 18.76
CA ASN A 100 3.03 13.51 18.79
C ASN A 100 3.01 12.93 20.21
N ILE A 101 3.24 13.75 21.24
CA ILE A 101 3.12 13.33 22.64
C ILE A 101 1.69 12.87 22.94
N PHE A 102 0.69 13.60 22.47
CA PHE A 102 -0.71 13.22 22.62
C PHE A 102 -1.01 11.89 21.91
N CYS A 103 -0.53 11.72 20.67
CA CYS A 103 -0.65 10.46 19.93
C CYS A 103 0.00 9.29 20.67
N VAL A 104 1.24 9.46 21.15
CA VAL A 104 1.97 8.43 21.93
C VAL A 104 1.23 8.11 23.23
N ALA A 105 0.70 9.12 23.93
CA ALA A 105 -0.06 8.91 25.16
C ALA A 105 -1.34 8.10 24.91
N LEU A 106 -2.08 8.39 23.84
CA LEU A 106 -3.25 7.60 23.46
C LEU A 106 -2.88 6.17 23.06
N HIS A 107 -1.79 5.98 22.31
CA HIS A 107 -1.30 4.65 21.98
C HIS A 107 -0.89 3.85 23.21
N LEU A 108 -0.28 4.50 24.22
CA LEU A 108 0.03 3.85 25.50
C LEU A 108 -1.24 3.41 26.24
N ILE A 109 -2.28 4.24 26.25
CA ILE A 109 -3.58 3.89 26.84
C ILE A 109 -4.19 2.70 26.10
N LEU A 110 -4.23 2.75 24.77
CA LEU A 110 -4.74 1.66 23.93
C LEU A 110 -3.95 0.36 24.16
N PHE A 111 -2.63 0.44 24.26
CA PHE A 111 -1.79 -0.71 24.57
C PHE A 111 -2.16 -1.34 25.92
N ILE A 112 -2.32 -0.54 26.97
CA ILE A 112 -2.73 -1.04 28.29
C ILE A 112 -4.13 -1.67 28.22
N LEU A 113 -5.08 -1.02 27.55
CA LEU A 113 -6.43 -1.56 27.37
C LEU A 113 -6.40 -2.90 26.62
N GLN A 114 -5.55 -3.03 25.60
CA GLN A 114 -5.38 -4.27 24.84
C GLN A 114 -4.84 -5.40 25.72
N LEU A 115 -3.86 -5.10 26.60
CA LEU A 115 -3.36 -6.08 27.56
C LEU A 115 -4.43 -6.52 28.55
N VAL A 116 -5.21 -5.57 29.09
CA VAL A 116 -6.34 -5.88 29.98
C VAL A 116 -7.37 -6.75 29.26
N PHE A 117 -7.69 -6.45 28.00
CA PHE A 117 -8.60 -7.27 27.21
C PHE A 117 -8.08 -8.69 27.01
N VAL A 118 -6.81 -8.86 26.62
CA VAL A 118 -6.19 -10.18 26.45
C VAL A 118 -6.21 -10.97 27.77
N LEU A 119 -5.92 -10.34 28.90
CA LEU A 119 -6.00 -10.97 30.22
C LEU A 119 -7.44 -11.27 30.66
N SER A 120 -8.42 -10.51 30.16
CA SER A 120 -9.84 -10.76 30.44
C SER A 120 -10.38 -12.03 29.77
N LEU A 121 -9.80 -12.46 28.65
CA LEU A 121 -10.24 -13.65 27.91
C LEU A 121 -10.19 -14.94 28.75
N PRO A 122 -9.05 -15.31 29.39
CA PRO A 122 -9.03 -16.47 30.28
C PRO A 122 -9.85 -16.21 31.55
N ALA A 123 -9.92 -14.97 32.05
CA ALA A 123 -10.71 -14.63 33.22
C ALA A 123 -12.22 -14.85 32.99
N ALA A 124 -12.72 -14.63 31.77
CA ALA A 124 -14.12 -14.81 31.41
C ALA A 124 -14.64 -16.24 31.65
N LEU A 125 -13.75 -17.25 31.71
CA LEU A 125 -14.11 -18.63 32.06
C LEU A 125 -14.63 -18.77 33.50
N PHE A 126 -14.30 -17.82 34.38
CA PHE A 126 -14.68 -17.85 35.80
C PHE A 126 -15.89 -16.95 36.14
N PHE A 127 -16.39 -16.18 35.17
CA PHE A 127 -17.49 -15.23 35.38
C PHE A 127 -18.73 -15.60 34.56
N PRO A 128 -19.93 -15.18 34.99
CA PRO A 128 -21.12 -15.27 34.16
C PRO A 128 -20.94 -14.57 32.81
N ILE A 129 -21.47 -15.18 31.75
CA ILE A 129 -21.31 -14.70 30.36
C ILE A 129 -21.74 -13.24 30.20
N TRP A 130 -22.81 -12.81 30.87
CA TRP A 130 -23.30 -11.42 30.78
C TRP A 130 -22.27 -10.40 31.29
N MET A 131 -21.46 -10.75 32.29
CA MET A 131 -20.40 -9.87 32.80
C MET A 131 -19.26 -9.76 31.77
N ALA A 132 -18.87 -10.89 31.17
CA ALA A 132 -17.85 -10.90 30.11
C ALA A 132 -18.30 -10.06 28.91
N VAL A 133 -19.54 -10.24 28.46
CA VAL A 133 -20.13 -9.47 27.36
C VAL A 133 -20.18 -7.97 27.70
N ALA A 134 -20.61 -7.59 28.90
CA ALA A 134 -20.65 -6.19 29.32
C ALA A 134 -19.24 -5.58 29.36
N CYS A 135 -18.26 -6.31 29.90
CA CYS A 135 -16.87 -5.87 29.98
C CYS A 135 -16.26 -5.67 28.58
N TRP A 136 -16.41 -6.66 27.69
CA TRP A 136 -15.91 -6.56 26.32
C TRP A 136 -16.63 -5.49 25.52
N GLY A 137 -17.95 -5.32 25.70
CA GLY A 137 -18.71 -4.24 25.08
C GLY A 137 -18.18 -2.87 25.49
N ALA A 138 -17.94 -2.66 26.80
CA ALA A 138 -17.34 -1.41 27.30
C ALA A 138 -15.94 -1.19 26.70
N PHE A 139 -15.10 -2.23 26.68
CA PHE A 139 -13.77 -2.16 26.06
C PHE A 139 -13.83 -1.75 24.58
N LEU A 140 -14.71 -2.35 23.79
CA LEU A 140 -14.87 -2.03 22.36
C LEU A 140 -15.32 -0.58 22.16
N VAL A 141 -16.23 -0.08 23.00
CA VAL A 141 -16.68 1.32 22.96
C VAL A 141 -15.54 2.29 23.27
N PHE A 142 -14.75 2.02 24.32
CA PHE A 142 -13.60 2.85 24.65
C PHE A 142 -12.54 2.81 23.55
N ASN A 143 -12.20 1.61 23.04
CA ASN A 143 -11.26 1.45 21.94
C ASN A 143 -11.70 2.26 20.72
N TRP A 144 -12.98 2.16 20.34
CA TRP A 144 -13.54 2.94 19.24
C TRP A 144 -13.44 4.46 19.47
N ALA A 145 -13.75 4.93 20.69
CA ALA A 145 -13.66 6.35 21.03
C ALA A 145 -12.21 6.89 20.92
N PHE A 146 -11.22 6.11 21.37
CA PHE A 146 -9.81 6.47 21.21
C PHE A 146 -9.35 6.42 19.76
N CYS A 147 -9.81 5.46 18.96
CA CYS A 147 -9.52 5.41 17.53
C CYS A 147 -10.09 6.62 16.78
N LEU A 148 -11.30 7.09 17.13
CA LEU A 148 -11.86 8.32 16.56
C LEU A 148 -10.99 9.54 16.86
N LEU A 149 -10.46 9.61 18.08
CA LEU A 149 -9.61 10.72 18.52
C LEU A 149 -8.24 10.73 17.82
N LEU A 150 -7.71 9.55 17.47
CA LEU A 150 -6.45 9.39 16.76
C LEU A 150 -6.57 9.61 15.24
N ASN A 151 -7.59 9.04 14.61
CA ASN A 151 -7.71 9.06 13.14
C ASN A 151 -8.27 10.38 12.62
N GLY A 152 -9.03 11.10 13.44
CA GLY A 152 -9.79 12.26 12.98
C GLY A 152 -10.98 11.85 12.09
N PRO A 153 -11.70 12.84 11.52
CA PRO A 153 -12.90 12.61 10.73
C PRO A 153 -12.61 12.28 9.25
N ASP A 154 -11.43 12.65 8.75
CA ASP A 154 -11.08 12.58 7.33
C ASP A 154 -10.18 11.38 7.03
N ILE A 155 -10.34 10.81 5.84
CA ILE A 155 -9.57 9.66 5.35
C ILE A 155 -8.50 10.11 4.34
N GLU A 156 -8.69 11.29 3.74
CA GLU A 156 -7.79 11.88 2.76
C GLU A 156 -6.89 12.91 3.42
N TYR A 157 -5.58 12.77 3.22
CA TYR A 157 -4.59 13.71 3.71
C TYR A 157 -3.98 14.44 2.51
N HIS A 158 -3.93 15.77 2.60
CA HIS A 158 -3.23 16.61 1.64
C HIS A 158 -1.90 17.04 2.23
N SER A 159 -0.85 16.96 1.43
CA SER A 159 0.44 17.56 1.78
C SER A 159 0.26 19.08 1.91
N ASP A 160 0.94 19.67 2.89
CA ASP A 160 0.99 21.13 3.03
C ASP A 160 1.61 21.74 1.77
N GLU A 161 1.00 22.81 1.25
CA GLU A 161 1.42 23.50 0.03
C GLU A 161 2.88 23.98 0.09
N THR A 162 3.40 24.20 1.31
CA THR A 162 4.79 24.59 1.57
C THR A 162 5.78 23.50 1.16
N PHE A 163 5.40 22.22 1.28
CA PHE A 163 6.25 21.07 0.97
C PHE A 163 5.93 20.45 -0.39
N ALA A 164 4.66 20.50 -0.82
CA ALA A 164 4.24 19.96 -2.11
C ALA A 164 3.17 20.86 -2.76
N GLU A 165 3.61 21.69 -3.71
CA GLU A 165 2.71 22.51 -4.52
C GLU A 165 1.87 21.63 -5.45
N ALA A 166 0.55 21.85 -5.46
CA ALA A 166 -0.37 21.15 -6.35
C ALA A 166 -0.15 21.60 -7.80
N ARG A 167 0.58 20.79 -8.58
CA ARG A 167 0.79 21.04 -10.01
C ARG A 167 -0.25 20.30 -10.85
N PRO A 168 -0.80 20.93 -11.91
CA PRO A 168 -1.76 20.28 -12.80
C PRO A 168 -1.19 19.05 -13.52
N GLU A 169 0.14 18.97 -13.63
CA GLU A 169 0.88 17.84 -14.20
C GLU A 169 0.69 16.55 -13.38
N HIS A 170 0.60 16.64 -12.04
CA HIS A 170 0.47 15.50 -11.13
C HIS A 170 -0.97 15.24 -10.69
N ALA A 171 -1.96 15.94 -11.26
CA ALA A 171 -3.37 15.79 -10.88
C ALA A 171 -3.95 14.37 -11.13
N HIS A 172 -3.25 13.57 -11.94
CA HIS A 172 -3.60 12.18 -12.24
C HIS A 172 -2.89 11.16 -11.34
N GLU A 173 -1.98 11.60 -10.48
CA GLU A 173 -1.25 10.76 -9.54
C GLU A 173 -2.02 10.67 -8.22
N GLN A 174 -2.15 9.47 -7.67
CA GLN A 174 -2.78 9.21 -6.38
C GLN A 174 -1.79 8.40 -5.54
N TRP A 175 -1.42 8.93 -4.38
CA TRP A 175 -0.44 8.31 -3.50
C TRP A 175 -1.17 7.64 -2.35
N VAL A 176 -0.99 6.33 -2.22
CA VAL A 176 -1.49 5.59 -1.07
C VAL A 176 -0.39 5.57 -0.02
N PHE A 177 -0.61 6.28 1.07
CA PHE A 177 0.28 6.22 2.20
C PHE A 177 0.00 4.93 2.99
N LEU A 178 0.97 4.01 2.98
CA LEU A 178 0.96 2.83 3.84
C LEU A 178 1.86 3.13 5.03
N ASN A 179 1.25 3.43 6.18
CA ASN A 179 2.00 3.70 7.40
C ASN A 179 2.69 2.43 7.89
N GLY A 180 4.00 2.53 8.17
CA GLY A 180 4.79 1.47 8.80
C GLY A 180 4.70 1.53 10.33
N VAL A 181 5.55 0.76 11.01
CA VAL A 181 5.79 0.95 12.45
C VAL A 181 6.87 2.02 12.59
N ALA A 182 6.53 3.19 13.14
CA ALA A 182 7.47 4.29 13.38
C ALA A 182 8.09 4.87 12.08
N VAL A 183 7.29 5.51 11.22
CA VAL A 183 7.79 6.21 10.02
C VAL A 183 8.32 7.60 10.41
N GLY A 184 9.65 7.77 10.42
CA GLY A 184 10.33 9.03 10.72
C GLY A 184 11.76 8.97 10.20
#